data_AF-A0A2A2G802-F1
#
_entry.id   AF-A0A2A2G802-F1
#
_cell.length_a   1.000
_cell.length_b   1.000
_cell.length_c   1.000
_cell.angle_alpha   90.00
_cell.angle_beta   90.00
_cell.angle_gamma   90.00
#
_symmetry.space_group_name_H-M   'P 1'
#
loop_
_entity.id
_entity.type
_entity.pdbx_description
1 polymer ?
#
loop_
_entity_poly.entity_id
_entity_poly.type
_entity_poly.pdbx_seq_one_letter_code
_entity_poly.pdbx_strand_id
1 'polypeptide(L)'
;MKISINRCNGWIIFSIVVFIYLLFSVIIDQYIFGKEVYIRSFSDQLTQESLEAMLGFQERYWWFGYVFTPLLLLIKLSFATVCISIGTVLSNVEFHFKNIFKVVLLAEVVFIVAQTLYLVNLSFHLDTLTLETASNYYPLTILSYFGTENVVQWLQYPLQTLNLFEVAYIVVISWLLSKQWKEDFAESMLVVLPSYATGLILWLVFVAFITLQVS
;
A
#
# COMPACT_ATOMS: atom_id res chain seq x y z
N MET A 1 23.67 10.13 -18.29
CA MET A 1 23.54 10.94 -17.06
C MET A 1 23.36 9.99 -15.86
N LYS A 2 24.44 9.63 -15.16
CA LYS A 2 24.39 8.79 -13.95
C LYS A 2 23.69 9.58 -12.84
N ILE A 3 22.42 9.35 -12.59
CA ILE A 3 21.73 9.91 -11.42
C ILE A 3 22.41 9.26 -10.22
N SER A 4 23.22 10.04 -9.50
CA SER A 4 23.84 9.62 -8.25
C SER A 4 22.75 9.56 -7.18
N ILE A 5 21.94 8.49 -7.21
CA ILE A 5 21.01 8.15 -6.14
C ILE A 5 21.75 8.09 -4.80
N ASN A 6 23.08 7.86 -4.83
CA ASN A 6 23.95 7.78 -3.68
C ASN A 6 24.15 9.09 -2.89
N ARG A 7 23.71 10.26 -3.37
CA ARG A 7 23.87 11.53 -2.63
C ARG A 7 22.88 11.72 -1.47
N CYS A 8 21.65 11.23 -1.56
CA CYS A 8 20.67 11.37 -0.47
C CYS A 8 20.84 10.28 0.60
N ASN A 9 20.82 10.65 1.88
CA ASN A 9 20.85 9.69 2.97
C ASN A 9 19.53 8.88 2.99
N GLY A 10 19.62 7.54 2.92
CA GLY A 10 18.44 6.66 2.89
C GLY A 10 17.55 6.82 4.13
N TRP A 11 18.14 7.13 5.28
CA TRP A 11 17.39 7.41 6.51
C TRP A 11 16.51 8.65 6.40
N ILE A 12 17.00 9.70 5.76
CA ILE A 12 16.22 10.93 5.55
C ILE A 12 15.03 10.66 4.65
N ILE A 13 15.24 9.91 3.56
CA ILE A 13 14.14 9.52 2.66
C ILE A 13 13.10 8.69 3.44
N PHE A 14 13.54 7.73 4.24
CA PHE A 14 12.62 6.91 5.03
C PHE A 14 11.83 7.74 6.03
N SER A 15 12.47 8.66 6.76
CA SER A 15 11.79 9.59 7.66
C SER A 15 10.76 10.46 6.95
N ILE A 16 11.06 10.95 5.75
CA ILE A 16 10.10 11.72 4.94
C ILE A 16 8.90 10.86 4.54
N VAL A 17 9.14 9.64 4.05
CA VAL A 17 8.05 8.73 3.66
C VAL A 17 7.19 8.39 4.88
N VAL A 18 7.79 8.03 6.02
CA VAL A 18 7.06 7.79 7.27
C VAL A 18 6.21 8.99 7.66
N PHE A 19 6.78 10.20 7.61
CA PHE A 19 6.06 11.41 7.94
C PHE A 19 4.84 11.63 7.03
N ILE A 20 5.00 11.42 5.71
CA ILE A 20 3.89 11.52 4.75
C ILE A 20 2.78 10.50 5.08
N TYR A 21 3.14 9.25 5.37
CA TYR A 21 2.16 8.22 5.75
C TYR A 21 1.44 8.56 7.05
N LEU A 22 2.13 9.14 8.03
CA LEU A 22 1.48 9.62 9.26
C LEU A 22 0.52 10.78 8.97
N LEU A 23 0.88 11.72 8.09
CA LEU A 23 -0.05 12.77 7.66
C LEU A 23 -1.29 12.19 6.98
N PHE A 24 -1.13 11.19 6.12
CA PHE A 24 -2.28 10.48 5.53
C PHE A 24 -3.13 9.82 6.61
N SER A 25 -2.53 9.13 7.59
CA SER A 25 -3.27 8.56 8.71
C SER A 25 -4.08 9.62 9.48
N VAL A 26 -3.49 10.79 9.76
CA VAL A 26 -4.20 11.90 10.42
C VAL A 26 -5.37 12.40 9.56
N ILE A 27 -5.15 12.61 8.26
CA ILE A 27 -6.20 13.10 7.34
C ILE A 27 -7.36 12.10 7.31
N ILE A 28 -7.05 10.81 7.18
CA ILE A 28 -8.05 9.74 7.12
C ILE A 28 -8.86 9.69 8.41
N ASP A 29 -8.21 9.66 9.57
CA ASP A 29 -8.84 9.49 10.88
C ASP A 29 -9.65 10.73 11.29
N GLN A 30 -9.12 11.93 11.06
CA GLN A 30 -9.74 13.17 11.56
C GLN A 30 -10.73 13.79 10.57
N TYR A 31 -10.51 13.66 9.26
CA TYR A 31 -11.31 14.35 8.25
C TYR A 31 -12.22 13.43 7.43
N ILE A 32 -11.84 12.17 7.22
CA ILE A 32 -12.60 11.26 6.34
C ILE A 32 -13.45 10.30 7.17
N PHE A 33 -12.83 9.39 7.92
CA PHE A 33 -13.53 8.41 8.76
C PHE A 33 -13.76 8.94 10.17
N GLY A 34 -14.34 10.13 10.27
CA GLY A 34 -14.82 10.66 11.54
C GLY A 34 -15.98 9.82 12.11
N LYS A 35 -16.39 10.12 13.34
CA LYS A 35 -17.49 9.43 14.05
C LYS A 35 -18.76 9.30 13.20
N GLU A 36 -19.06 10.29 12.38
CA GLU A 36 -20.24 10.29 11.51
C GLU A 36 -20.26 9.14 10.50
N VAL A 37 -19.10 8.77 9.92
CA VAL A 37 -19.03 7.67 8.95
C VAL A 37 -19.24 6.32 9.65
N TYR A 38 -18.70 6.15 10.86
CA TYR A 38 -18.96 4.96 11.68
C TYR A 38 -20.42 4.84 12.08
N ILE A 39 -21.03 5.94 12.52
CA ILE A 39 -22.47 5.98 12.84
C ILE A 39 -23.29 5.62 11.60
N ARG A 40 -23.04 6.22 10.43
CA ARG A 40 -23.75 5.89 9.19
C ARG A 40 -23.56 4.44 8.75
N SER A 41 -22.41 3.84 9.03
CA SER A 41 -22.11 2.46 8.60
C SER A 41 -22.75 1.42 9.51
N PHE A 42 -22.95 1.74 10.80
CA PHE A 42 -23.39 0.75 11.80
C PHE A 42 -24.67 1.12 12.53
N SER A 43 -25.29 2.28 12.29
CA SER A 43 -26.54 2.71 12.95
C SER A 43 -27.66 1.70 12.80
N ASP A 44 -27.67 0.99 11.67
CA ASP A 44 -28.74 0.07 11.31
C ASP A 44 -28.44 -1.37 11.76
N GLN A 45 -27.19 -1.65 12.15
CA GLN A 45 -26.69 -3.00 12.48
C GLN A 45 -26.36 -3.19 13.96
N LEU A 46 -26.04 -2.12 14.69
CA LEU A 46 -25.61 -2.18 16.09
C LEU A 46 -26.59 -1.45 17.02
N THR A 47 -26.71 -1.96 18.25
CA THR A 47 -27.39 -1.23 19.33
C THR A 47 -26.57 0.00 19.71
N GLN A 48 -27.24 1.08 20.17
CA GLN A 48 -26.57 2.32 20.58
C GLN A 48 -25.45 2.08 21.62
N GLU A 49 -25.69 1.18 22.58
CA GLU A 49 -24.71 0.83 23.61
C GLU A 49 -23.45 0.13 23.04
N SER A 50 -23.62 -0.71 22.02
CA SER A 50 -22.49 -1.37 21.34
C SER A 50 -21.70 -0.38 20.47
N LEU A 51 -22.40 0.55 19.82
CA LEU A 51 -21.80 1.60 19.01
C LEU A 51 -20.95 2.55 19.88
N GLU A 52 -21.47 2.99 21.02
CA GLU A 52 -20.74 3.82 21.98
C GLU A 52 -19.53 3.09 22.57
N ALA A 53 -19.66 1.80 22.90
CA ALA A 53 -18.54 1.00 23.36
C ALA A 53 -17.43 0.89 22.29
N MET A 54 -17.78 0.63 21.03
CA MET A 54 -16.81 0.57 19.92
C MET A 54 -16.09 1.92 19.70
N LEU A 55 -16.83 3.03 19.70
CA LEU A 55 -16.26 4.36 19.58
C LEU A 55 -15.34 4.67 20.77
N GLY A 56 -15.72 4.29 22.00
CA GLY A 56 -14.89 4.44 23.19
C GLY A 56 -13.60 3.61 23.17
N PHE A 57 -13.63 2.40 22.59
CA PHE A 57 -12.41 1.62 22.35
C PHE A 57 -11.50 2.30 21.33
N GLN A 58 -12.05 2.78 20.20
CA GLN A 58 -11.28 3.51 19.19
C GLN A 58 -10.61 4.76 19.76
N GLU A 59 -11.34 5.56 20.54
CA GLU A 59 -10.80 6.75 21.20
C GLU A 59 -9.69 6.43 22.22
N ARG A 60 -9.71 5.25 22.84
CA ARG A 60 -8.67 4.84 23.80
C ARG A 60 -7.38 4.36 23.11
N TYR A 61 -7.51 3.74 21.94
CA TYR A 61 -6.40 3.11 21.20
C TYR A 61 -5.99 3.86 19.94
N TRP A 62 -6.43 5.12 19.76
CA TRP A 62 -6.10 5.96 18.60
C TRP A 62 -4.60 5.99 18.29
N TRP A 63 -3.75 6.11 19.32
CA TRP A 63 -2.28 6.19 19.20
C TRP A 63 -1.65 4.91 18.64
N PHE A 64 -2.33 3.76 18.78
CA PHE A 64 -1.81 2.47 18.32
C PHE A 64 -1.66 2.45 16.80
N GLY A 65 -2.62 3.03 16.08
CA GLY A 65 -2.54 3.17 14.62
C GLY A 65 -1.29 3.93 14.18
N TYR A 66 -1.00 5.07 14.81
CA TYR A 66 0.15 5.91 14.48
C TYR A 66 1.50 5.24 14.76
N VAL A 67 1.59 4.39 15.79
CA VAL A 67 2.80 3.60 16.08
C VAL A 67 2.96 2.43 15.10
N PHE A 68 1.85 1.81 14.68
CA PHE A 68 1.88 0.69 13.76
C PHE A 68 2.17 1.09 12.31
N THR A 69 1.74 2.29 11.88
CA THR A 69 2.00 2.80 10.52
C THR A 69 3.48 2.68 10.09
N PRO A 70 4.48 3.22 10.83
CA PRO A 70 5.88 3.11 10.43
C PRO A 70 6.40 1.67 10.47
N LEU A 71 5.91 0.84 11.39
CA LEU A 71 6.29 -0.57 11.50
C LEU A 71 5.80 -1.37 10.28
N LEU A 72 4.54 -1.20 9.91
CA LEU A 72 3.95 -1.86 8.73
C LEU A 72 4.62 -1.40 7.44
N LEU A 73 4.90 -0.10 7.32
CA LEU A 73 5.64 0.44 6.18
C LEU A 73 7.04 -0.18 6.07
N LEU A 74 7.76 -0.32 7.20
CA LEU A 74 9.07 -0.96 7.22
C LEU A 74 8.99 -2.43 6.78
N ILE A 75 7.98 -3.17 7.25
CA ILE A 75 7.74 -4.56 6.85
C ILE A 75 7.46 -4.64 5.35
N LYS A 76 6.56 -3.80 4.81
CA LYS A 76 6.22 -3.74 3.39
C LYS A 76 7.46 -3.51 2.52
N LEU A 77 8.24 -2.48 2.83
CA LEU A 77 9.45 -2.14 2.09
C LEU A 77 10.51 -3.24 2.18
N SER A 78 10.66 -3.85 3.36
CA SER A 78 11.60 -4.96 3.57
C SER A 78 11.18 -6.18 2.76
N PHE A 79 9.90 -6.53 2.75
CA PHE A 79 9.36 -7.64 1.97
C PHE A 79 9.64 -7.45 0.47
N ALA A 80 9.27 -6.29 -0.09
CA ALA A 80 9.55 -5.98 -1.50
C ALA A 80 11.06 -6.03 -1.80
N THR A 81 11.89 -5.52 -0.90
CA THR A 81 13.35 -5.57 -1.04
C THR A 81 13.87 -7.01 -1.05
N VAL A 82 13.37 -7.88 -0.18
CA VAL A 82 13.74 -9.30 -0.14
C VAL A 82 13.35 -9.99 -1.45
N CYS A 83 12.13 -9.78 -1.94
CA CYS A 83 11.67 -10.34 -3.22
C CYS A 83 12.60 -9.95 -4.37
N ILE A 84 12.89 -8.66 -4.53
CA ILE A 84 13.77 -8.16 -5.60
C ILE A 84 15.21 -8.65 -5.40
N SER A 85 15.69 -8.73 -4.15
CA SER A 85 17.03 -9.25 -3.84
C SER A 85 17.18 -10.69 -4.31
N ILE A 86 16.18 -11.54 -4.08
CA ILE A 86 16.16 -12.91 -4.60
C ILE A 86 16.26 -12.90 -6.13
N GLY A 87 15.48 -12.06 -6.81
CA GLY A 87 15.57 -11.88 -8.26
C GLY A 87 16.97 -11.53 -8.75
N THR A 88 17.60 -10.53 -8.12
CA THR A 88 18.95 -10.09 -8.50
C THR A 88 20.01 -11.17 -8.29
N VAL A 89 19.91 -11.95 -7.20
CA VAL A 89 20.81 -13.08 -6.92
C VAL A 89 20.63 -14.19 -7.97
N LEU A 90 19.38 -14.54 -8.31
CA LEU A 90 19.08 -15.54 -9.35
C LEU A 90 19.57 -15.12 -10.74
N SER A 91 19.63 -13.82 -11.01
CA SER A 91 20.17 -13.27 -12.26
C SER A 91 21.68 -13.04 -12.23
N ASN A 92 22.40 -13.55 -11.22
CA ASN A 92 23.85 -13.37 -11.02
C ASN A 92 24.29 -11.91 -11.00
N VAL A 93 23.44 -11.01 -10.49
CA VAL A 93 23.78 -9.60 -10.33
C VAL A 93 24.11 -9.32 -8.88
N GLU A 94 25.37 -9.00 -8.58
CA GLU A 94 25.81 -8.68 -7.22
C GLU A 94 25.26 -7.32 -6.76
N PHE A 95 24.50 -7.33 -5.66
CA PHE A 95 23.97 -6.13 -5.03
C PHE A 95 24.04 -6.21 -3.51
N HIS A 96 24.17 -5.02 -2.90
CA HIS A 96 23.92 -4.87 -1.48
C HIS A 96 22.44 -4.60 -1.23
N PHE A 97 21.86 -5.33 -0.26
CA PHE A 97 20.47 -5.16 0.19
C PHE A 97 20.10 -3.69 0.44
N LYS A 98 21.03 -2.90 1.02
CA LYS A 98 20.85 -1.46 1.28
C LYS A 98 20.54 -0.65 0.02
N ASN A 99 21.12 -1.01 -1.13
CA ASN A 99 20.90 -0.29 -2.39
C ASN A 99 19.52 -0.61 -2.96
N ILE A 100 19.13 -1.88 -2.95
CA ILE A 100 17.79 -2.32 -3.37
C ILE A 100 16.73 -1.70 -2.45
N PHE A 101 16.96 -1.72 -1.14
CA PHE A 101 16.05 -1.09 -0.17
C PHE A 101 15.84 0.39 -0.46
N LYS A 102 16.91 1.11 -0.82
CA LYS A 102 16.82 2.52 -1.20
C LYS A 102 16.05 2.73 -2.50
N VAL A 103 16.16 1.82 -3.47
CA VAL A 103 15.37 1.87 -4.71
C VAL A 103 13.89 1.66 -4.42
N VAL A 104 13.56 0.61 -3.67
CA VAL A 104 12.19 0.31 -3.22
C VAL A 104 11.60 1.50 -2.48
N LEU A 105 12.36 2.08 -1.55
CA LEU A 105 11.96 3.25 -0.79
C LEU A 105 11.68 4.48 -1.68
N LEU A 106 12.48 4.71 -2.72
CA LEU A 106 12.24 5.80 -3.67
C LEU A 106 11.02 5.52 -4.56
N ALA A 107 10.80 4.26 -4.94
CA ALA A 107 9.64 3.85 -5.73
C ALA A 107 8.32 3.96 -4.96
N GLU A 108 8.36 4.00 -3.62
CA GLU A 108 7.18 4.23 -2.77
C GLU A 108 6.41 5.52 -3.11
N VAL A 109 7.06 6.47 -3.80
CA VAL A 109 6.39 7.65 -4.36
C VAL A 109 5.15 7.29 -5.21
N VAL A 110 5.16 6.15 -5.90
CA VAL A 110 4.03 5.66 -6.68
C VAL A 110 2.82 5.40 -5.79
N PHE A 111 3.02 4.76 -4.64
CA PHE A 111 1.95 4.50 -3.68
C PHE A 111 1.53 5.75 -2.90
N ILE A 112 2.45 6.69 -2.67
CA ILE A 112 2.09 8.01 -2.11
C ILE A 112 1.13 8.75 -3.07
N VAL A 113 1.41 8.72 -4.38
CA VAL A 113 0.51 9.30 -5.39
C VAL A 113 -0.82 8.56 -5.43
N ALA A 114 -0.81 7.22 -5.40
CA ALA A 114 -2.02 6.40 -5.36
C ALA A 114 -2.91 6.77 -4.15
N GLN A 115 -2.32 6.84 -2.97
CA GLN A 115 -3.00 7.20 -1.73
C GLN A 115 -3.56 8.62 -1.81
N THR A 116 -2.81 9.57 -2.38
CA THR A 116 -3.28 10.95 -2.56
C THR A 116 -4.52 10.99 -3.46
N LEU A 117 -4.51 10.27 -4.58
CA LEU A 117 -5.66 10.20 -5.50
C LEU A 117 -6.87 9.57 -4.84
N TYR A 118 -6.67 8.52 -4.04
CA TYR A 118 -7.72 7.90 -3.24
C TYR A 118 -8.34 8.89 -2.24
N LEU A 119 -7.52 9.61 -1.46
CA LEU A 119 -8.00 10.61 -0.50
C LEU A 119 -8.77 11.74 -1.19
N VAL A 120 -8.27 12.23 -2.33
CA VAL A 120 -8.95 13.23 -3.12
C VAL A 120 -10.31 12.70 -3.60
N ASN A 121 -10.38 11.47 -4.11
CA ASN A 121 -11.63 10.88 -4.57
C ASN A 121 -12.66 10.74 -3.44
N LEU A 122 -12.22 10.27 -2.27
CA LEU A 122 -13.06 10.19 -1.06
C LEU A 122 -13.57 11.57 -0.61
N SER A 123 -12.71 12.59 -0.66
CA SER A 123 -13.08 13.94 -0.23
C SER A 123 -14.21 14.56 -1.06
N PHE A 124 -14.39 14.14 -2.32
CA PHE A 124 -15.51 14.56 -3.16
C PHE A 124 -16.83 13.83 -2.85
N HIS A 125 -16.80 12.74 -2.08
CA HIS A 125 -17.96 11.86 -1.81
C HIS A 125 -18.24 11.66 -0.31
N LEU A 126 -17.78 12.59 0.54
CA LEU A 126 -17.93 12.50 2.00
C LEU A 126 -19.40 12.34 2.45
N ASP A 127 -20.33 12.97 1.72
CA ASP A 127 -21.76 12.96 2.08
C ASP A 127 -22.40 11.56 1.96
N THR A 128 -21.87 10.69 1.11
CA THR A 128 -22.36 9.32 0.89
C THR A 128 -21.41 8.26 1.40
N LEU A 129 -20.33 8.65 2.08
CA LEU A 129 -19.28 7.75 2.50
C LEU A 129 -19.75 6.86 3.67
N THR A 130 -19.60 5.55 3.49
CA THR A 130 -19.68 4.53 4.53
C THR A 130 -18.40 3.70 4.48
N LEU A 131 -18.14 2.91 5.53
CA LEU A 131 -17.00 1.99 5.56
C LEU A 131 -17.08 0.94 4.45
N GLU A 132 -18.30 0.57 4.04
CA GLU A 132 -18.55 -0.37 2.96
C GLU A 132 -18.26 0.27 1.58
N THR A 133 -18.73 1.50 1.36
CA THR A 133 -18.55 2.18 0.07
C THR A 133 -17.13 2.70 -0.15
N ALA A 134 -16.34 2.88 0.92
CA ALA A 134 -14.94 3.29 0.85
C ALA A 134 -14.07 2.43 -0.09
N SER A 135 -14.36 1.13 -0.19
CA SER A 135 -13.66 0.20 -1.07
C SER A 135 -13.96 0.43 -2.55
N ASN A 136 -15.17 0.91 -2.89
CA ASN A 136 -15.57 1.22 -4.26
C ASN A 136 -14.90 2.48 -4.81
N TYR A 137 -14.48 3.39 -3.93
CA TYR A 137 -13.81 4.62 -4.31
C TYR A 137 -12.31 4.46 -4.59
N TYR A 138 -11.76 3.24 -4.52
CA TYR A 138 -10.34 3.04 -4.83
C TYR A 138 -10.09 3.06 -6.34
N PRO A 139 -9.45 4.11 -6.88
CA PRO A 139 -9.37 4.31 -8.32
C PRO A 139 -8.39 3.32 -8.97
N LEU A 140 -8.64 2.98 -10.25
CA LEU A 140 -7.72 2.25 -11.12
C LEU A 140 -7.36 0.83 -10.64
N THR A 141 -8.27 0.19 -9.90
CA THR A 141 -8.16 -1.20 -9.44
C THR A 141 -9.01 -2.11 -10.32
N ILE A 142 -8.66 -3.39 -10.40
CA ILE A 142 -9.54 -4.38 -11.05
C ILE A 142 -10.87 -4.47 -10.31
N LEU A 143 -10.87 -4.38 -8.97
CA LEU A 143 -12.09 -4.42 -8.17
C LEU A 143 -13.08 -3.31 -8.55
N SER A 144 -12.60 -2.07 -8.75
CA SER A 144 -13.45 -0.93 -9.14
C SER A 144 -14.15 -1.12 -10.49
N TYR A 145 -13.62 -1.98 -11.37
CA TYR A 145 -14.26 -2.30 -12.65
C TYR A 145 -15.40 -3.31 -12.50
N PHE A 146 -15.27 -4.28 -11.60
CA PHE A 146 -16.29 -5.30 -11.35
C PHE A 146 -17.35 -4.88 -10.31
N GLY A 147 -17.01 -3.96 -9.41
CA GLY A 147 -17.83 -3.58 -8.26
C GLY A 147 -17.71 -4.57 -7.11
N THR A 148 -17.71 -4.08 -5.87
CA THR A 148 -17.56 -4.92 -4.66
C THR A 148 -18.67 -5.96 -4.52
N GLU A 149 -19.90 -5.60 -4.87
CA GLU A 149 -21.08 -6.46 -4.72
C GLU A 149 -21.06 -7.69 -5.65
N ASN A 150 -20.29 -7.64 -6.74
CA ASN A 150 -20.19 -8.72 -7.71
C ASN A 150 -18.99 -9.65 -7.44
N VAL A 151 -18.21 -9.39 -6.38
CA VAL A 151 -16.98 -10.10 -6.05
C VAL A 151 -17.06 -10.69 -4.66
N VAL A 152 -16.79 -12.00 -4.55
CA VAL A 152 -16.72 -12.72 -3.27
C VAL A 152 -15.64 -12.13 -2.35
N GLN A 153 -15.93 -12.07 -1.05
CA GLN A 153 -15.12 -11.35 -0.04
C GLN A 153 -13.62 -11.68 -0.08
N TRP A 154 -13.25 -12.97 -0.17
CA TRP A 154 -11.84 -13.39 -0.20
C TRP A 154 -11.07 -12.87 -1.43
N LEU A 155 -11.77 -12.55 -2.52
CA LEU A 155 -11.19 -12.10 -3.78
C LEU A 155 -11.16 -10.56 -3.89
N GLN A 156 -11.91 -9.84 -3.05
CA GLN A 156 -11.94 -8.38 -3.06
C GLN A 156 -10.54 -7.78 -2.83
N TYR A 157 -9.84 -8.21 -1.78
CA TYR A 157 -8.49 -7.70 -1.48
C TYR A 157 -7.47 -7.98 -2.61
N PRO A 158 -7.37 -9.19 -3.17
CA PRO A 158 -6.54 -9.44 -4.35
C PRO A 158 -6.86 -8.54 -5.54
N LEU A 159 -8.14 -8.36 -5.89
CA LEU A 159 -8.52 -7.52 -7.03
C LEU A 159 -8.33 -6.02 -6.77
N GLN A 160 -8.38 -5.58 -5.51
CA GLN A 160 -8.06 -4.21 -5.13
C GLN A 160 -6.55 -3.94 -5.21
N THR A 161 -5.75 -4.92 -4.77
CA THR A 161 -4.28 -4.84 -4.81
C THR A 161 -3.77 -4.81 -6.25
N LEU A 162 -4.37 -5.59 -7.15
CA LEU A 162 -4.07 -5.52 -8.57
C LEU A 162 -4.62 -4.23 -9.18
N ASN A 163 -3.74 -3.24 -9.33
CA ASN A 163 -4.07 -1.91 -9.81
C ASN A 163 -2.95 -1.32 -10.69
N LEU A 164 -3.25 -0.20 -11.36
CA LEU A 164 -2.28 0.46 -12.25
C LEU A 164 -1.02 0.95 -11.50
N PHE A 165 -1.14 1.26 -10.20
CA PHE A 165 -0.02 1.73 -9.39
C PHE A 165 0.97 0.61 -9.08
N GLU A 166 0.54 -0.64 -8.93
CA GLU A 166 1.47 -1.79 -8.83
C GLU A 166 2.30 -1.94 -10.11
N VAL A 167 1.66 -1.80 -11.28
CA VAL A 167 2.38 -1.83 -12.56
C VAL A 167 3.38 -0.67 -12.66
N ALA A 168 2.95 0.54 -12.29
CA ALA A 168 3.82 1.71 -12.26
C ALA A 168 4.99 1.53 -11.26
N TYR A 169 4.74 0.89 -10.11
CA TYR A 169 5.75 0.61 -9.10
C TYR A 169 6.84 -0.33 -9.62
N ILE A 170 6.45 -1.43 -10.30
CA ILE A 170 7.38 -2.33 -10.99
C ILE A 170 8.20 -1.57 -12.03
N VAL A 171 7.58 -0.72 -12.85
CA VAL A 171 8.27 0.10 -13.86
C VAL A 171 9.27 1.06 -13.21
N VAL A 172 8.89 1.75 -12.14
CA VAL A 172 9.76 2.71 -11.44
C VAL A 172 10.94 2.00 -10.78
N ILE A 173 10.76 0.84 -10.16
CA ILE A 173 11.87 0.06 -9.60
C ILE A 173 12.83 -0.37 -10.72
N SER A 174 12.31 -0.94 -11.81
CA SER A 174 13.12 -1.36 -12.95
C SER A 174 13.91 -0.22 -13.55
N TRP A 175 13.31 0.98 -13.64
CA TRP A 175 13.99 2.18 -14.09
C TRP A 175 15.07 2.65 -13.11
N LEU A 176 14.77 2.68 -11.80
CA LEU A 176 15.75 3.07 -10.79
C LEU A 176 16.93 2.09 -10.71
N LEU A 177 16.67 0.79 -10.86
CA LEU A 177 17.72 -0.23 -10.94
C LEU A 177 18.55 -0.09 -12.20
N SER A 178 17.95 0.15 -13.37
CA SER A 178 18.71 0.34 -14.63
C SER A 178 19.61 1.57 -14.60
N LYS A 179 19.28 2.58 -13.77
CA LYS A 179 20.16 3.74 -13.52
C LYS A 179 21.32 3.45 -12.57
N GLN A 180 21.20 2.42 -11.73
CA GLN A 180 22.28 1.98 -10.83
C GLN A 180 23.13 0.86 -11.45
N TRP A 181 22.53 0.05 -12.33
CA TRP A 181 23.12 -1.10 -13.02
C TRP A 181 23.53 -0.78 -14.48
N LYS A 182 23.92 -1.81 -15.26
CA LYS A 182 24.13 -1.76 -16.71
C LYS A 182 22.87 -1.25 -17.41
N GLU A 183 23.07 -0.48 -18.48
CA GLU A 183 22.18 0.60 -18.94
C GLU A 183 20.82 0.17 -19.51
N ASP A 184 20.48 -1.11 -19.53
CA ASP A 184 19.25 -1.60 -20.15
C ASP A 184 18.09 -1.74 -19.15
N PHE A 185 17.05 -0.95 -19.39
CA PHE A 185 15.79 -1.01 -18.66
C PHE A 185 15.08 -2.36 -18.84
N ALA A 186 15.13 -2.95 -20.03
CA ALA A 186 14.49 -4.22 -20.32
C ALA A 186 15.13 -5.35 -19.51
N GLU A 187 16.45 -5.38 -19.41
CA GLU A 187 17.13 -6.36 -18.54
C GLU A 187 16.73 -6.19 -17.07
N SER A 188 16.66 -4.95 -16.59
CA SER A 188 16.21 -4.68 -15.21
C SER A 188 14.77 -5.13 -14.98
N MET A 189 13.90 -4.89 -15.95
CA MET A 189 12.49 -5.29 -15.92
C MET A 189 12.34 -6.81 -15.88
N LEU A 190 13.17 -7.55 -16.63
CA LEU A 190 13.19 -9.02 -16.61
C LEU A 190 13.59 -9.61 -15.26
N VAL A 191 14.30 -8.85 -14.41
CA VAL A 191 14.62 -9.26 -13.04
C VAL A 191 13.49 -8.87 -12.08
N VAL A 192 13.05 -7.61 -12.13
CA VAL A 192 12.09 -7.04 -11.16
C VAL A 192 10.69 -7.64 -11.33
N LEU A 193 10.21 -7.74 -12.58
CA LEU A 193 8.85 -8.21 -12.84
C LEU A 193 8.59 -9.60 -12.24
N PRO A 194 9.36 -10.67 -12.56
CA PRO A 194 9.09 -11.98 -11.99
C PRO A 194 9.33 -12.02 -10.49
N SER A 195 10.40 -11.37 -9.98
CA SER A 195 10.74 -11.42 -8.56
C SER A 195 9.68 -10.73 -7.67
N TYR A 196 9.25 -9.53 -8.07
CA TYR A 196 8.20 -8.81 -7.37
C TYR A 196 6.83 -9.46 -7.57
N ALA A 197 6.47 -9.86 -8.80
CA ALA A 197 5.17 -10.49 -9.07
C ALA A 197 5.01 -11.81 -8.30
N THR A 198 6.05 -12.64 -8.20
CA THR A 198 6.01 -13.86 -7.37
C THR A 198 5.80 -13.51 -5.89
N GLY A 199 6.50 -12.51 -5.37
CA GLY A 199 6.29 -12.02 -4.01
C GLY A 199 4.86 -11.53 -3.77
N LEU A 200 4.31 -10.76 -4.71
CA LEU A 200 2.96 -10.26 -4.66
C LEU A 200 1.94 -11.40 -4.66
N ILE A 201 2.08 -12.39 -5.56
CA ILE A 201 1.19 -13.56 -5.61
C ILE A 201 1.22 -14.33 -4.28
N LEU A 202 2.40 -14.54 -3.70
CA LEU A 202 2.53 -15.20 -2.40
C LEU A 202 1.78 -14.43 -1.30
N TRP A 203 1.92 -13.11 -1.27
CA TRP A 203 1.19 -12.24 -0.35
C TRP A 203 -0.33 -12.31 -0.56
N LEU A 204 -0.79 -12.26 -1.82
CA LEU A 204 -2.21 -12.34 -2.15
C LEU A 204 -2.83 -13.67 -1.73
N VAL A 205 -2.14 -14.78 -1.99
CA VAL A 205 -2.59 -16.11 -1.58
C VAL A 205 -2.64 -16.21 -0.05
N PHE A 206 -1.65 -15.66 0.65
CA PHE A 206 -1.63 -15.63 2.10
C PHE A 206 -2.84 -14.86 2.68
N VAL A 207 -3.11 -13.65 2.18
CA VAL A 207 -4.26 -12.85 2.66
C VAL A 207 -5.59 -13.51 2.30
N ALA A 208 -5.73 -14.06 1.10
CA ALA A 208 -6.92 -14.81 0.70
C ALA A 208 -7.17 -16.02 1.62
N PHE A 209 -6.12 -16.77 1.96
CA PHE A 209 -6.20 -17.90 2.88
C PHE A 209 -6.66 -17.47 4.29
N ILE A 210 -6.06 -16.41 4.84
CA ILE A 210 -6.48 -15.88 6.15
C ILE A 210 -7.95 -15.42 6.11
N THR A 211 -8.36 -14.74 5.03
CA THR A 211 -9.73 -14.27 4.88
C THR A 211 -10.71 -15.45 4.87
N LEU A 212 -10.42 -16.51 4.12
CA LEU A 212 -11.25 -17.72 4.06
C LEU A 212 -11.36 -18.47 5.40
N GLN A 213 -10.39 -18.33 6.30
CA GLN A 213 -10.42 -18.96 7.63
C GLN A 213 -11.20 -18.13 8.66
N VAL A 214 -11.34 -16.83 8.43
CA VAL A 214 -12.01 -15.89 9.36
C VAL A 214 -13.47 -15.63 8.94
N SER A 215 -13.77 -15.72 7.64
CA SER A 215 -15.14 -15.70 7.08
C SER A 215 -15.93 -16.95 7.44
#